data_AF-A0A6A5UHQ1-F1
#
_entry.id   AF-A0A6A5UHQ1-F1
#
_cell.length_a   1.000
_cell.length_b   1.000
_cell.length_c   1.000
_cell.angle_alpha   90.00
_cell.angle_beta   90.00
_cell.angle_gamma   90.00
#
_symmetry.space_group_name_H-M   'P 1'
#
loop_
_entity.id
_entity.type
_entity.pdbx_description
1 polymer ?
#
loop_
_entity_poly.entity_id
_entity_poly.type
_entity_poly.pdbx_seq_one_letter_code
_entity_poly.pdbx_strand_id
1 'polypeptide(L)'
;IVFIHGLGGDRNRTWTWEGDDRRHFWPKELLPQACPTARILSFGYNVEFAHFFPFYGPKFMPEQLTIDNYLTTLFQSLIGLREKTETIRNI
;
A
#
# COMPACT_ATOMS: atom_id res chain seq x y z
N ILE A 1 -3.05 -6.50 8.82
CA ILE A 1 -3.76 -6.22 7.56
C ILE A 1 -3.01 -5.12 6.83
N VAL A 2 -2.61 -5.39 5.58
CA VAL A 2 -1.90 -4.43 4.73
C VAL A 2 -2.83 -4.06 3.58
N PHE A 3 -3.12 -2.77 3.45
CA PHE A 3 -3.88 -2.18 2.35
C PHE A 3 -2.91 -1.66 1.28
N ILE A 4 -3.12 -2.06 0.04
CA ILE A 4 -2.30 -1.67 -1.11
C ILE A 4 -3.25 -1.08 -2.14
N HIS A 5 -3.06 0.19 -2.51
CA HIS A 5 -3.92 0.83 -3.50
C HIS A 5 -3.64 0.29 -4.91
N GLY A 6 -4.62 0.42 -5.81
CA GLY A 6 -4.49 0.09 -7.23
C GLY A 6 -3.92 1.23 -8.08
N LEU A 7 -3.94 1.03 -9.40
CA LEU A 7 -3.54 2.03 -10.41
C LEU A 7 -4.32 3.35 -10.24
N GLY A 8 -3.61 4.48 -10.31
CA GLY A 8 -4.17 5.82 -10.09
C GLY A 8 -4.59 6.13 -8.64
N GLY A 9 -4.40 5.17 -7.72
CA GLY A 9 -4.76 5.32 -6.31
C GLY A 9 -3.70 6.03 -5.47
N ASP A 10 -4.10 6.40 -4.26
CA ASP A 10 -3.20 6.86 -3.20
C ASP A 10 -3.48 6.06 -1.93
N ARG A 11 -2.42 5.76 -1.17
CA ARG A 11 -2.49 4.93 0.03
C ARG A 11 -3.46 5.44 1.08
N ASN A 12 -3.79 6.72 1.11
CA ASN A 12 -4.77 7.25 2.05
C ASN A 12 -6.11 7.48 1.36
N ARG A 13 -6.12 8.23 0.25
CA ARG A 13 -7.35 8.64 -0.45
C ARG A 13 -8.17 7.45 -0.94
N THR A 14 -7.53 6.38 -1.43
CA THR A 14 -8.24 5.19 -1.92
C THR A 14 -9.15 4.55 -0.86
N TRP A 15 -8.79 4.66 0.42
CA TRP A 15 -9.57 4.08 1.53
C TRP A 15 -10.23 5.15 2.39
N THR A 16 -10.30 6.38 1.89
CA THR A 16 -10.95 7.46 2.60
C THR A 16 -12.32 7.70 1.99
N TRP A 17 -13.36 7.58 2.79
CA TRP A 17 -14.68 8.08 2.44
C TRP A 17 -14.73 9.59 2.68
N GLU A 18 -15.33 10.33 1.76
CA GLU A 18 -15.53 11.78 1.83
C GLU A 18 -17.00 12.08 1.56
N GLY A 19 -17.67 12.80 2.46
CA GLY A 19 -19.08 13.15 2.37
C GLY A 19 -19.55 13.95 3.59
N ASP A 20 -20.62 14.74 3.44
CA ASP A 20 -21.20 15.59 4.51
C ASP A 20 -20.14 16.43 5.28
N ASP A 21 -19.21 17.05 4.55
CA ASP A 21 -18.07 17.82 5.08
C ASP A 21 -17.14 17.01 6.02
N ARG A 22 -17.17 15.68 5.93
CA ARG A 22 -16.37 14.75 6.72
C ARG A 22 -15.50 13.87 5.85
N ARG A 23 -14.44 13.39 6.48
CA ARG A 23 -13.43 12.52 5.86
C ARG A 23 -13.10 11.39 6.82
N HIS A 24 -13.38 10.16 6.40
CA HIS A 24 -13.22 8.96 7.23
C HIS A 24 -12.28 7.97 6.56
N PHE A 25 -11.09 7.80 7.14
CA PHE A 25 -10.17 6.76 6.75
C PHE A 25 -10.56 5.45 7.44
N TRP A 26 -11.51 4.75 6.81
CA TRP A 26 -12.17 3.59 7.40
C TRP A 26 -11.24 2.46 7.85
N PRO A 27 -10.05 2.20 7.24
CA PRO A 27 -9.16 1.18 7.74
C PRO A 27 -8.70 1.48 9.17
N LYS A 28 -8.45 2.74 9.54
CA LYS A 28 -8.04 3.08 10.91
C LYS A 28 -9.24 3.24 11.84
N GLU A 29 -10.35 3.76 11.33
CA GLU A 29 -11.47 4.21 12.17
C GLU A 29 -12.47 3.09 12.49
N LEU A 30 -12.67 2.14 11.57
CA LEU A 30 -13.69 1.09 11.71
C LEU A 30 -13.07 -0.28 11.98
N LEU A 31 -11.97 -0.60 11.30
CA LEU A 31 -11.38 -1.95 11.34
C LEU A 31 -10.88 -2.39 12.72
N PRO A 32 -10.37 -1.52 13.62
CA PRO A 32 -10.02 -1.95 14.98
C PRO A 32 -11.19 -2.53 15.78
N GLN A 33 -12.43 -2.17 15.44
CA GLN A 33 -13.62 -2.71 16.11
C GLN A 33 -13.86 -4.17 15.72
N ALA A 34 -13.62 -4.51 14.45
CA ALA A 34 -13.79 -5.86 13.92
C ALA A 34 -12.54 -6.74 14.10
N CYS A 35 -11.35 -6.14 14.14
CA CYS A 35 -10.06 -6.82 14.19
C CYS A 35 -9.13 -6.15 15.22
N PRO A 36 -9.45 -6.23 16.53
CA PRO A 36 -8.78 -5.44 17.57
C PRO A 36 -7.31 -5.78 17.77
N THR A 37 -6.88 -6.99 17.41
CA THR A 37 -5.49 -7.43 17.51
C THR A 37 -4.70 -7.24 16.21
N ALA A 38 -5.38 -6.85 15.14
CA ALA A 38 -4.73 -6.69 13.85
C ALA A 38 -3.99 -5.35 13.77
N ARG A 39 -2.73 -5.41 13.35
CA ARG A 39 -1.99 -4.20 12.93
C ARG A 39 -2.48 -3.75 11.57
N ILE A 40 -2.67 -2.44 11.40
CA ILE A 40 -3.26 -1.84 10.20
C ILE A 40 -2.20 -1.02 9.50
N LEU A 41 -1.95 -1.32 8.23
CA LEU A 41 -0.94 -0.69 7.42
C LEU A 41 -1.57 -0.31 6.09
N SER A 42 -1.31 0.90 5.62
CA SER A 42 -1.60 1.27 4.23
C SER A 42 -0.31 1.59 3.53
N PHE A 43 -0.08 1.01 2.36
CA PHE A 43 1.13 1.18 1.57
C PHE A 43 0.78 1.80 0.21
N GLY A 44 1.70 2.61 -0.31
CA GLY A 44 1.55 3.16 -1.65
C GLY A 44 2.84 3.17 -2.44
N TYR A 45 2.67 3.05 -3.75
CA TYR A 45 3.75 3.01 -4.73
C TYR A 45 3.42 3.92 -5.91
N ASN A 46 4.43 4.53 -6.52
CA ASN A 46 4.20 5.42 -7.65
C ASN A 46 3.81 4.61 -8.90
N VAL A 47 2.53 4.59 -9.23
CA VAL A 47 1.92 3.84 -10.35
C VAL A 47 1.89 4.60 -11.67
N GLU A 48 2.39 5.84 -11.73
CA GLU A 48 2.28 6.71 -12.90
C GLU A 48 2.69 6.01 -14.20
N PHE A 49 3.72 5.16 -14.14
CA PHE A 49 4.20 4.38 -15.27
C PHE A 49 3.22 3.29 -15.78
N ALA A 50 2.43 2.66 -14.91
CA ALA A 50 1.45 1.62 -15.29
C ALA A 50 0.28 2.15 -16.14
N HIS A 51 0.00 3.45 -16.09
CA HIS A 51 -0.97 4.09 -16.98
C HIS A 51 -0.38 4.42 -18.36
N PHE A 52 0.93 4.69 -18.45
CA PHE A 52 1.65 4.86 -19.72
C PHE A 52 1.91 3.52 -20.42
N PHE A 53 2.11 2.43 -19.66
CA PHE A 53 2.50 1.12 -20.19
C PHE A 53 1.52 0.41 -21.15
N PRO A 54 0.18 0.51 -21.05
CA PRO A 54 -0.70 -0.08 -22.08
C PRO A 54 -0.59 0.62 -23.44
N PHE A 55 0.06 1.78 -23.52
CA PHE A 55 0.23 2.55 -24.78
C PHE A 55 1.61 2.43 -25.42
N TYR A 56 2.64 1.99 -24.69
CA TYR A 56 3.98 1.76 -25.21
C TYR A 56 4.32 0.29 -25.04
N GLY A 57 4.30 -0.47 -26.14
CA GLY A 57 4.54 -1.91 -26.14
C GLY A 57 5.86 -2.34 -25.47
N PRO A 58 6.13 -3.66 -25.35
CA PRO A 58 7.12 -4.28 -24.45
C PRO A 58 8.60 -3.88 -24.60
N LYS A 59 8.94 -2.87 -25.40
CA LYS A 59 10.31 -2.40 -25.71
C LYS A 59 10.76 -1.16 -24.93
N PHE A 60 9.89 -0.54 -24.13
CA PHE A 60 10.22 0.67 -23.34
C PHE A 60 9.95 0.45 -21.83
N MET A 61 10.49 -0.62 -21.24
CA MET A 61 10.61 -0.72 -19.77
C MET A 61 12.03 -0.30 -19.37
N PRO A 62 12.22 0.83 -18.67
CA PRO A 62 13.45 1.07 -17.93
C PRO A 62 13.59 -0.06 -16.88
N GLU A 63 14.74 -0.71 -16.84
CA GLU A 63 15.07 -1.82 -15.93
C GLU A 63 14.79 -1.51 -14.44
N GLN A 64 14.67 -0.22 -14.09
CA GLN A 64 14.45 0.31 -12.75
C GLN A 64 12.98 0.67 -12.42
N LEU A 65 12.01 0.45 -13.32
CA LEU A 65 10.58 0.81 -13.11
C LEU A 65 9.64 -0.40 -13.22
N THR A 66 10.17 -1.60 -12.99
CA THR A 66 9.43 -2.86 -13.06
C THR A 66 8.58 -3.09 -11.80
N ILE A 67 7.59 -3.98 -11.93
CA ILE A 67 6.78 -4.52 -10.82
C ILE A 67 7.69 -4.94 -9.64
N ASP A 68 8.86 -5.48 -9.96
CA ASP A 68 9.83 -5.99 -9.00
C ASP A 68 10.38 -4.92 -8.06
N ASN A 69 10.58 -3.67 -8.52
CA ASN A 69 11.06 -2.59 -7.67
C ASN A 69 10.00 -2.12 -6.66
N TYR A 70 8.72 -2.15 -7.06
CA TYR A 70 7.61 -1.83 -6.16
C TYR A 70 7.44 -2.91 -5.08
N LEU A 71 7.52 -4.18 -5.48
CA LEU A 71 7.47 -5.32 -4.55
C LEU A 71 8.66 -5.32 -3.60
N THR A 72 9.86 -5.00 -4.09
CA THR A 72 11.07 -4.87 -3.26
C THR A 72 10.90 -3.77 -2.20
N THR A 73 10.39 -2.59 -2.59
CA THR A 73 10.15 -1.49 -1.65
C THR A 73 9.11 -1.84 -0.59
N LEU A 74 8.02 -2.51 -0.98
CA LEU A 74 7.01 -3.03 -0.06
C LEU A 74 7.64 -4.03 0.92
N PHE A 75 8.39 -5.01 0.40
CA PHE A 75 9.03 -6.05 1.19
C PHE A 75 10.00 -5.47 2.22
N GLN A 76 10.87 -4.53 1.83
CA GLN A 76 11.79 -3.86 2.74
C GLN A 76 11.06 -3.05 3.82
N SER A 77 9.97 -2.36 3.44
CA SER A 77 9.13 -1.63 4.39
C SER A 77 8.48 -2.56 5.42
N LEU A 78 8.01 -3.74 4.99
CA LEU A 78 7.44 -4.75 5.88
C LEU A 78 8.49 -5.37 6.79
N ILE A 79 9.70 -5.66 6.29
CA ILE A 79 10.83 -6.13 7.10
C ILE A 79 11.15 -5.12 8.19
N GLY A 80 11.44 -3.87 7.81
CA GLY A 80 11.83 -2.85 8.78
C GLY A 80 10.73 -2.57 9.81
N LEU A 81 9.47 -2.68 9.40
CA LEU A 81 8.35 -2.59 10.34
C LEU A 81 8.29 -3.79 11.28
N ARG A 82 8.50 -5.02 10.79
CA ARG A 82 8.53 -6.24 11.61
C ARG A 82 9.62 -6.17 12.66
N GLU A 83 10.81 -5.71 12.28
CA GLU A 83 11.96 -5.51 13.18
C GLU A 83 11.65 -4.49 14.28
N LYS A 84 11.06 -3.35 13.91
CA LYS A 84 10.74 -2.27 14.85
C LYS A 84 9.68 -2.59 15.89
N THR A 85 8.84 -3.59 15.65
CA THR A 85 7.63 -3.82 16.46
C THR A 85 7.64 -5.09 17.30
N GLU A 86 8.80 -5.73 17.47
CA GLU A 86 8.98 -6.94 18.30
C GLU A 86 7.78 -7.89 18.22
N THR A 87 7.28 -8.14 17.01
CA THR A 87 6.13 -9.02 16.78
C THR A 87 6.59 -10.44 17.04
N ILE A 88 6.57 -10.80 18.32
CA ILE A 88 6.79 -12.07 18.98
C ILE A 88 7.65 -13.04 18.15
N ARG A 89 8.97 -13.01 18.38
CA ARG A 89 9.85 -14.17 18.11
C ARG A 89 9.57 -15.23 19.19
N ASN A 90 8.41 -15.87 19.12
CA ASN A 90 8.21 -17.13 19.83
C ASN A 90 8.50 -18.24 18.83
N ILE A 91 9.73 -18.73 18.85
CA ILE A 91 10.08 -20.09 18.40
C ILE A 91 10.59 -20.81 19.64
#